data_AF-A0A9D5RYW8-F1
#
_entry.id   AF-A0A9D5RYW8-F1
#
_cell.length_a   1.000
_cell.length_b   1.000
_cell.length_c   1.000
_cell.angle_alpha   90.00
_cell.angle_beta   90.00
_cell.angle_gamma   90.00
#
_symmetry.space_group_name_H-M   'P 1'
#
loop_
_entity.id
_entity.type
_entity.pdbx_description
1 polymer ?
#
loop_
_entity_poly.entity_id
_entity_poly.type
_entity_poly.pdbx_seq_one_letter_code
_entity_poly.pdbx_strand_id
1 'polypeptide(L)'
;MKPTDLLDILETAGKLKLTMRHCWIDGIRQESTAEHSWRLALMAMLLKDEEELKDVDMDKVIEMCLIHDLGEAFTGDIPAFEKKDADTKTEVTLYEAWVESFPAAQ
;
A
#
# COMPACT_ATOMS: atom_id res chain seq x y z
N MET A 1 15.01 -12.64 11.62
CA MET A 1 14.22 -11.49 12.11
C MET A 1 13.74 -11.78 13.53
N LYS A 2 13.95 -10.87 14.50
CA LYS A 2 13.37 -11.01 15.85
C LYS A 2 11.88 -10.64 15.80
N PRO A 3 11.04 -11.16 16.71
CA PRO A 3 9.62 -10.75 16.78
C PRO A 3 9.40 -9.25 16.92
N THR A 4 10.30 -8.54 17.60
CA THR A 4 10.26 -7.07 17.75
C THR A 4 10.40 -6.36 16.41
N ASP A 5 11.35 -6.81 15.57
CA ASP A 5 11.59 -6.19 14.26
C ASP A 5 10.35 -6.33 13.36
N LEU A 6 9.66 -7.48 13.43
CA LEU A 6 8.40 -7.69 12.72
C LEU A 6 7.31 -6.72 13.21
N LEU A 7 7.20 -6.53 14.52
CA LEU A 7 6.21 -5.61 15.09
C LEU A 7 6.49 -4.16 14.68
N ASP A 8 7.75 -3.74 14.62
CA ASP A 8 8.13 -2.39 14.19
C ASP A 8 7.77 -2.13 12.72
N ILE A 9 7.97 -3.13 11.85
CA ILE A 9 7.52 -3.10 10.45
C ILE A 9 6.00 -2.96 10.38
N LEU A 10 5.27 -3.80 11.12
CA LEU A 10 3.80 -3.78 11.14
C LEU A 10 3.24 -2.49 11.73
N GLU A 11 3.90 -1.89 12.72
CA GLU A 11 3.52 -0.60 13.27
C GLU A 11 3.65 0.52 12.23
N THR A 12 4.76 0.52 11.48
CA THR A 12 4.99 1.49 10.41
C THR A 12 3.96 1.32 9.28
N ALA A 13 3.75 0.11 8.78
CA ALA A 13 2.68 -0.18 7.81
C ALA A 13 1.29 0.17 8.35
N GLY A 14 1.06 -0.02 9.65
CA GLY A 14 -0.19 0.28 10.33
C GLY A 14 -0.60 1.76 10.27
N LYS A 15 0.35 2.68 10.02
CA LYS A 15 0.07 4.10 9.82
C LYS A 15 -0.90 4.37 8.67
N LEU A 16 -1.00 3.47 7.68
CA LEU A 16 -1.97 3.57 6.58
C LEU A 16 -3.43 3.60 7.04
N LYS A 17 -3.73 3.12 8.27
CA LYS A 17 -5.07 3.25 8.87
C LYS A 17 -5.43 4.69 9.22
N LEU A 18 -4.42 5.54 9.38
CA LEU A 18 -4.54 6.96 9.70
C LEU A 18 -4.31 7.86 8.47
N THR A 19 -3.71 7.32 7.41
CA THR A 19 -3.54 8.02 6.12
C THR A 19 -4.87 8.05 5.37
N MET A 20 -5.54 9.20 5.36
CA MET A 20 -6.84 9.41 4.70
C MET A 20 -6.67 9.79 3.24
N ARG A 21 -7.47 9.19 2.38
CA ARG A 21 -7.50 9.46 0.94
C ARG A 21 -8.44 10.60 0.60
N HIS A 22 -8.33 11.10 -0.63
CA HIS A 22 -9.34 12.02 -1.19
C HIS A 22 -10.75 11.39 -1.26
N CYS A 23 -10.86 10.07 -1.41
CA CYS A 23 -12.12 9.36 -1.60
C CYS A 23 -12.99 9.33 -0.32
N TRP A 24 -14.30 9.46 -0.49
CA TRP A 24 -15.29 9.40 0.59
C TRP A 24 -16.15 8.14 0.48
N ILE A 25 -16.41 7.52 1.63
CA ILE A 25 -17.34 6.40 1.79
C ILE A 25 -18.70 6.99 2.16
N ASP A 26 -19.67 6.78 1.27
CA ASP A 26 -21.05 7.26 1.38
C ASP A 26 -21.19 8.77 1.67
N GLY A 27 -20.14 9.56 1.41
CA GLY A 27 -20.09 10.99 1.74
C GLY A 27 -20.01 11.30 3.25
N ILE A 28 -19.83 10.28 4.12
CA ILE A 28 -19.88 10.44 5.58
C ILE A 28 -18.47 10.50 6.18
N ARG A 29 -17.53 9.73 5.63
CA ARG A 29 -16.13 9.72 6.08
C ARG A 29 -15.18 9.51 4.92
N GLN A 30 -13.93 9.90 5.09
CA GLN A 30 -12.87 9.55 4.15
C GLN A 30 -12.47 8.08 4.29
N GLU A 31 -12.11 7.49 3.15
CA GLU A 31 -11.49 6.17 3.06
C GLU A 31 -10.04 6.27 3.50
N SER A 32 -9.57 5.35 4.36
CA SER A 32 -8.15 5.23 4.66
C SER A 32 -7.42 4.45 3.57
N THR A 33 -6.12 4.68 3.45
CA THR A 33 -5.25 3.96 2.50
C THR A 33 -5.24 2.46 2.79
N ALA A 34 -5.28 2.07 4.06
CA ALA A 34 -5.41 0.66 4.43
C ALA A 34 -6.73 0.02 3.94
N GLU A 35 -7.85 0.74 4.02
CA GLU A 35 -9.15 0.27 3.50
C GLU A 35 -9.16 0.16 1.98
N HIS A 36 -8.50 1.11 1.31
CA HIS A 36 -8.32 1.10 -0.14
C HIS A 36 -7.56 -0.15 -0.59
N SER A 37 -6.36 -0.38 -0.05
CA SER A 37 -5.52 -1.54 -0.38
C SER A 37 -6.23 -2.86 -0.11
N TRP A 38 -6.97 -2.95 1.00
CA TRP A 38 -7.80 -4.13 1.30
C TRP A 38 -8.86 -4.38 0.22
N ARG A 39 -9.65 -3.36 -0.14
CA ARG A 39 -10.72 -3.53 -1.14
C ARG A 39 -10.14 -3.83 -2.52
N LEU A 40 -9.02 -3.21 -2.88
CA LEU A 40 -8.32 -3.45 -4.13
C LEU A 40 -7.79 -4.89 -4.23
N ALA A 41 -7.15 -5.39 -3.17
CA ALA A 41 -6.70 -6.78 -3.11
C ALA A 41 -7.87 -7.77 -3.20
N LEU A 42 -8.99 -7.50 -2.51
CA LEU A 42 -10.20 -8.32 -2.62
C LEU A 42 -10.75 -8.33 -4.05
N MET A 43 -10.76 -7.18 -4.73
CA MET A 43 -11.18 -7.10 -6.14
C MET A 43 -10.26 -7.95 -7.03
N ALA A 44 -8.93 -7.84 -6.86
CA ALA A 44 -7.97 -8.65 -7.60
C ALA A 44 -8.18 -10.16 -7.35
N MET A 45 -8.44 -10.55 -6.10
CA MET A 45 -8.77 -11.94 -5.76
C MET A 45 -10.03 -12.45 -6.44
N LEU A 46 -11.06 -11.60 -6.61
CA LEU A 46 -12.32 -12.01 -7.24
C LEU A 46 -12.22 -12.09 -8.76
N LEU A 47 -11.30 -11.33 -9.37
CA LEU A 47 -11.07 -11.31 -10.81
C LEU A 47 -10.01 -12.32 -11.29
N LYS A 48 -9.36 -13.04 -10.37
CA LYS A 48 -8.15 -13.84 -10.71
C LYS A 48 -8.35 -14.91 -11.78
N ASP A 49 -9.59 -15.40 -11.95
CA ASP A 49 -9.94 -16.49 -12.87
C ASP A 49 -10.66 -15.99 -14.13
N GLU A 50 -10.71 -14.66 -14.37
CA GLU A 50 -11.27 -14.09 -15.59
C GLU A 50 -10.39 -14.40 -16.81
N GLU A 51 -11.02 -14.73 -17.95
CA GLU A 51 -10.31 -15.18 -19.16
C GLU A 51 -9.34 -14.12 -19.71
N GLU A 52 -9.69 -12.83 -19.56
CA GLU A 52 -8.85 -11.69 -19.93
C GLU A 52 -7.56 -11.59 -19.11
N LEU A 53 -7.47 -12.24 -17.95
CA LEU A 53 -6.35 -12.18 -17.02
C LEU A 53 -5.53 -13.48 -16.95
N LYS A 54 -5.83 -14.47 -17.81
CA LYS A 54 -5.15 -15.79 -17.80
C LYS A 54 -3.63 -15.76 -17.95
N ASP A 55 -3.11 -14.71 -18.58
CA ASP A 55 -1.67 -14.53 -18.82
C ASP A 55 -1.00 -13.65 -17.74
N VAL A 56 -1.75 -13.24 -16.71
CA VAL A 56 -1.30 -12.39 -15.60
C VAL A 56 -1.08 -13.24 -14.35
N ASP A 57 0.06 -13.03 -13.68
CA ASP A 57 0.30 -13.61 -12.35
C ASP A 57 -0.54 -12.85 -11.31
N MET A 58 -1.75 -13.34 -11.07
CA MET A 58 -2.71 -12.70 -10.18
C MET A 58 -2.33 -12.80 -8.70
N ASP A 59 -1.57 -13.82 -8.30
CA ASP A 59 -1.08 -13.90 -6.92
C ASP A 59 -0.07 -12.77 -6.65
N LYS A 60 0.82 -12.49 -7.62
CA LYS A 60 1.68 -11.30 -7.57
C LYS A 60 0.89 -9.99 -7.56
N VAL A 61 -0.19 -9.89 -8.35
CA VAL A 61 -1.05 -8.69 -8.36
C VAL A 61 -1.67 -8.46 -6.98
N ILE A 62 -2.18 -9.52 -6.33
CA ILE A 62 -2.76 -9.43 -4.99
C ILE A 62 -1.72 -8.98 -3.97
N GLU A 63 -0.51 -9.55 -4.01
CA GLU A 63 0.61 -9.10 -3.17
C GLU A 63 0.96 -7.63 -3.41
N MET A 64 1.04 -7.20 -4.68
CA MET A 64 1.27 -5.80 -5.04
C MET A 64 0.17 -4.88 -4.50
N CYS A 65 -1.11 -5.24 -4.64
CA CYS A 65 -2.22 -4.45 -4.11
C CYS A 65 -2.10 -4.20 -2.60
N LEU A 66 -1.61 -5.19 -1.84
CA LEU A 66 -1.43 -5.06 -0.39
C LEU A 66 -0.32 -4.07 -0.01
N ILE A 67 0.72 -3.93 -0.84
CA ILE A 67 1.94 -3.18 -0.47
C ILE A 67 2.17 -1.90 -1.28
N HIS A 68 1.43 -1.67 -2.37
CA HIS A 68 1.74 -0.59 -3.32
C HIS A 68 1.76 0.80 -2.69
N ASP A 69 0.84 1.08 -1.76
CA ASP A 69 0.73 2.37 -1.07
C ASP A 69 1.51 2.41 0.25
N LEU A 70 2.41 1.46 0.55
CA LEU A 70 3.19 1.50 1.80
C LEU A 70 4.05 2.76 1.93
N GLY A 71 4.45 3.40 0.82
CA GLY A 71 5.13 4.69 0.83
C GLY A 71 4.32 5.81 1.50
N GLU A 72 3.00 5.73 1.42
CA GLU A 72 2.09 6.73 1.99
C GLU A 72 2.03 6.68 3.53
N ALA A 73 2.65 5.67 4.16
CA ALA A 73 2.90 5.66 5.60
C ALA A 73 3.89 6.77 6.03
N PHE A 74 4.65 7.34 5.09
CA PHE A 74 5.65 8.39 5.33
C PHE A 74 5.21 9.75 4.80
N THR A 75 4.65 9.79 3.58
CA THR A 75 4.30 11.04 2.89
C THR A 75 2.83 11.44 3.06
N GLY A 76 1.97 10.50 3.46
CA GLY A 76 0.53 10.61 3.31
C GLY A 76 0.05 10.34 1.86
N ASP A 77 -1.27 10.26 1.69
CA ASP A 77 -1.93 10.15 0.38
C ASP A 77 -1.91 11.53 -0.30
N ILE A 78 -1.35 11.59 -1.50
CA ILE A 78 -1.39 12.78 -2.35
C ILE A 78 -2.28 12.45 -3.54
N PRO A 79 -3.40 13.15 -3.74
CA PRO A 79 -4.33 12.85 -4.82
C PRO A 79 -3.61 12.86 -6.18
N ALA A 80 -3.94 11.91 -7.05
CA ALA A 80 -3.24 11.74 -8.33
C ALA A 80 -3.23 13.00 -9.21
N PHE A 81 -4.23 13.88 -9.08
CA PHE A 81 -4.32 15.15 -9.79
C PHE A 81 -3.51 16.30 -9.17
N GLU A 82 -2.96 16.10 -7.97
CA GLU A 82 -2.06 17.04 -7.27
C GLU A 82 -0.61 16.54 -7.20
N LYS A 83 -0.40 15.22 -7.32
CA LYS A 83 0.90 14.55 -7.19
C LYS A 83 1.90 15.03 -8.24
N LYS A 84 3.09 15.42 -7.79
CA LYS A 84 4.22 15.86 -8.64
C LYS A 84 5.35 14.84 -8.62
N ASP A 85 6.28 14.98 -9.57
CA ASP A 85 7.49 14.16 -9.64
C ASP A 85 8.33 14.24 -8.35
N ALA A 86 8.38 15.42 -7.72
CA ALA A 86 9.11 15.60 -6.48
C ALA A 86 8.49 14.81 -5.31
N ASP A 87 7.16 14.71 -5.28
CA ASP A 87 6.44 13.95 -4.26
C ASP A 87 6.72 12.46 -4.45
N THR A 88 6.63 11.98 -5.69
CA THR A 88 6.96 10.58 -6.04
C THR A 88 8.39 10.21 -5.66
N LYS A 89 9.37 11.08 -5.95
CA LYS A 89 10.76 10.85 -5.56
C LYS A 89 10.94 10.78 -4.05
N THR A 90 10.25 11.64 -3.31
CA THR A 90 10.31 11.67 -1.84
C THR A 90 9.74 10.38 -1.26
N GLU A 91 8.57 9.96 -1.76
CA GLU A 91 7.91 8.72 -1.34
C GLU A 91 8.78 7.49 -1.59
N VAL A 92 9.33 7.34 -2.80
CA VAL A 92 10.22 6.24 -3.17
C VAL A 92 11.47 6.23 -2.28
N THR A 93 12.10 7.39 -2.06
CA THR A 93 13.32 7.48 -1.23
C THR A 93 13.07 7.03 0.20
N LEU A 94 11.95 7.47 0.80
CA LEU A 94 11.60 7.10 2.18
C LEU A 94 11.20 5.63 2.29
N TYR A 95 10.45 5.12 1.32
CA TYR A 95 10.06 3.72 1.26
C TYR A 95 11.27 2.80 1.09
N GLU A 96 12.16 3.09 0.14
CA GLU A 96 13.38 2.30 -0.09
C GLU A 96 14.28 2.29 1.14
N ALA A 97 14.52 3.46 1.76
CA ALA A 97 15.31 3.54 2.99
C ALA A 97 14.69 2.73 4.14
N TRP A 98 13.37 2.65 4.22
CA TRP A 98 12.69 1.81 5.20
C TRP A 98 12.86 0.32 4.89
N VAL A 99 12.67 -0.11 3.63
CA VAL A 99 12.86 -1.51 3.22
C VAL A 99 14.32 -1.96 3.43
N GLU A 100 15.30 -1.11 3.10
CA GLU A 100 16.72 -1.37 3.33
C GLU A 100 17.08 -1.54 4.81
N SER A 101 16.26 -0.99 5.72
CA SER A 101 16.44 -1.15 7.16
C SER A 101 15.97 -2.51 7.70
N PHE A 102 15.30 -3.33 6.88
CA PHE A 102 14.74 -4.59 7.34
C PHE A 102 15.85 -5.59 7.66
N PRO A 103 15.73 -6.35 8.76
CA PRO A 103 16.69 -7.39 9.06
C PRO A 103 16.60 -8.50 8.00
N ALA A 104 17.71 -9.18 7.74
CA ALA A 104 17.73 -10.32 6.83
C ALA A 104 16.66 -11.36 7.24
N ALA A 105 15.92 -11.85 6.24
CA ALA A 105 15.07 -13.01 6.39
C ALA A 105 15.93 -14.18 6.89
N GLN A 106 15.44 -14.89 7.89
CA GLN A 106 16.18 -15.97 8.57
C GLN A 106 15.80 -17.32 7.97
#